data_AF-A0A950TLF1-F1
#
_entry.id   AF-A0A950TLF1-F1
#
_cell.length_a   1.000
_cell.length_b   1.000
_cell.length_c   1.000
_cell.angle_alpha   90.00
_cell.angle_beta   90.00
_cell.angle_gamma   90.00
#
_symmetry.space_group_name_H-M   'P 1'
#
loop_
_entity.id
_entity.type
_entity.pdbx_description
1 polymer ?
#
loop_
_entity_poly.entity_id
_entity_poly.type
_entity_poly.pdbx_seq_one_letter_code
_entity_poly.pdbx_strand_id
1 'polypeptide(L)'
;QSYFVQRMEKLINSKGKRIIGWDEILEGGLARNAVVMSWRGNKGAIDAARADHDVIMSPTEFAYFDYRQGDAAKEPVGQPWYLPLEKVYSFDPLPKELSPDEAKYILGGQGNVWTEYMKTPQQVEYMVFPRMLAMAEDLWSMPENKNYADFRRRLDAQFPRLDKQGIKYRRSE
;
A
#
# COMPACT_ATOMS: atom_id res chain seq x y z
N GLN A 1 -13.26 9.54 20.03
CA GLN A 1 -12.92 9.36 18.60
C GLN A 1 -14.18 9.31 17.73
N SER A 2 -15.00 8.25 17.83
CA SER A 2 -16.18 8.04 16.97
C SER A 2 -17.11 9.25 16.81
N TYR A 3 -17.50 9.95 17.88
CA TYR A 3 -18.33 11.17 17.80
C TYR A 3 -17.77 12.23 16.82
N PHE A 4 -16.47 12.47 16.86
CA PHE A 4 -15.82 13.45 15.99
C PHE A 4 -15.82 12.97 14.53
N VAL A 5 -15.46 11.70 14.31
CA VAL A 5 -15.45 11.09 12.97
C VAL A 5 -16.85 11.16 12.34
N GLN A 6 -17.90 10.80 13.08
CA GLN A 6 -19.28 10.86 12.60
C GLN A 6 -19.75 12.29 12.27
N ARG A 7 -19.32 13.31 13.05
CA ARG A 7 -19.62 14.72 12.71
C ARG A 7 -18.94 15.15 11.42
N MET A 8 -17.67 14.80 11.24
CA MET A 8 -16.92 15.15 10.04
C MET A 8 -17.46 14.43 8.81
N GLU A 9 -17.82 13.16 8.96
CA GLU A 9 -18.43 12.35 7.93
C GLU A 9 -19.75 12.94 7.44
N LYS A 10 -20.68 13.31 8.33
CA LYS A 10 -21.93 14.01 7.94
C LYS A 10 -21.67 15.31 7.18
N LEU A 11 -20.65 16.07 7.57
CA LEU A 11 -20.28 17.32 6.89
C LEU A 11 -19.67 17.07 5.49
N ILE A 12 -18.87 16.01 5.34
CA ILE A 12 -18.24 15.64 4.07
C ILE A 12 -19.30 15.06 3.12
N ASN A 13 -20.20 14.23 3.64
CA ASN A 13 -21.34 13.67 2.90
C ASN A 13 -22.28 14.75 2.38
N SER A 14 -22.56 15.80 3.16
CA SER A 14 -23.41 16.92 2.71
C SER A 14 -22.81 17.71 1.53
N LYS A 15 -21.55 17.48 1.21
CA LYS A 15 -20.84 18.03 0.05
C LYS A 15 -20.70 17.03 -1.11
N GLY A 16 -21.40 15.89 -1.06
CA GLY A 16 -21.32 14.85 -2.09
C GLY A 16 -19.97 14.14 -2.14
N LYS A 17 -19.26 14.06 -1.02
CA LYS A 17 -17.96 13.38 -0.88
C LYS A 17 -18.09 12.22 0.12
N ARG A 18 -17.18 11.25 0.04
CA ARG A 18 -17.06 10.13 0.99
C ARG A 18 -15.81 10.32 1.83
N ILE A 19 -15.85 9.87 3.08
CA ILE A 19 -14.65 9.84 3.92
C ILE A 19 -13.83 8.58 3.63
N ILE A 20 -12.52 8.73 3.77
CA ILE A 20 -11.56 7.62 3.87
C ILE A 20 -10.77 7.86 5.15
N GLY A 21 -10.51 6.82 5.94
CA GLY A 21 -9.60 6.92 7.07
C GLY A 21 -8.97 5.59 7.42
N TRP A 22 -7.91 5.65 8.23
CA TRP A 22 -7.19 4.48 8.72
C TRP A 22 -8.09 3.56 9.56
N ASP A 23 -7.76 2.28 9.61
CA ASP A 23 -8.57 1.23 10.24
C ASP A 23 -8.97 1.48 11.71
N GLU A 24 -8.31 2.38 12.44
CA GLU A 24 -8.73 2.87 13.76
C GLU A 24 -10.13 3.50 13.78
N ILE A 25 -10.63 3.99 12.63
CA ILE A 25 -11.97 4.58 12.56
C ILE A 25 -13.08 3.54 12.79
N LEU A 26 -12.77 2.24 12.74
CA LEU A 26 -13.68 1.15 13.13
C LEU A 26 -14.06 1.22 14.62
N GLU A 27 -13.20 1.80 15.46
CA GLU A 27 -13.41 1.89 16.89
C GLU A 27 -14.53 2.90 17.24
N GLY A 28 -15.73 2.37 17.49
CA GLY A 28 -16.90 3.12 17.94
C GLY A 28 -17.96 3.35 16.87
N GLY A 29 -17.91 2.63 15.76
CA GLY A 29 -18.97 2.59 14.73
C GLY A 29 -18.83 3.66 13.65
N LEU A 30 -18.78 3.21 12.40
CA LEU A 30 -18.76 4.03 11.19
C LEU A 30 -20.13 4.12 10.54
N ALA A 31 -20.35 5.18 9.76
CA ALA A 31 -21.42 5.14 8.79
C ALA A 31 -21.03 4.31 7.56
N ARG A 32 -22.04 3.61 7.03
CA ARG A 32 -21.94 2.67 5.91
C ARG A 32 -21.18 3.16 4.68
N ASN A 33 -21.08 4.46 4.44
CA ASN A 33 -20.45 5.00 3.22
C ASN A 33 -18.96 5.36 3.39
N ALA A 34 -18.40 5.21 4.59
CA ALA A 34 -16.98 5.40 4.86
C ALA A 34 -16.14 4.28 4.23
N VAL A 35 -14.98 4.65 3.68
CA VAL A 35 -13.96 3.71 3.19
C VAL A 35 -12.90 3.55 4.27
N VAL A 36 -12.47 2.31 4.52
CA VAL A 36 -11.42 1.99 5.49
C VAL A 36 -10.10 1.73 4.77
N MET A 37 -9.01 2.36 5.22
CA MET A 37 -7.66 2.07 4.75
C MET A 37 -6.94 1.19 5.78
N SER A 38 -6.73 -0.09 5.45
CA SER A 38 -6.16 -1.09 6.37
C SER A 38 -4.64 -1.09 6.29
N TRP A 39 -3.99 -0.69 7.38
CA TRP A 39 -2.52 -0.59 7.44
C TRP A 39 -1.90 -1.53 8.47
N ARG A 40 -2.64 -1.93 9.50
CA ARG A 40 -2.19 -2.85 10.57
C ARG A 40 -2.45 -4.32 10.20
N GLY A 41 -2.03 -4.71 8.98
CA GLY A 41 -2.27 -6.04 8.41
C GLY A 41 -3.70 -6.21 7.89
N ASN A 42 -4.16 -7.46 7.79
CA ASN A 42 -5.46 -7.81 7.17
C ASN A 42 -6.66 -7.68 8.11
N LYS A 43 -6.46 -7.61 9.42
CA LYS A 43 -7.57 -7.64 10.39
C LYS A 43 -8.56 -6.48 10.18
N GLY A 44 -8.05 -5.26 10.02
CA GLY A 44 -8.89 -4.08 9.78
C GLY A 44 -9.71 -4.20 8.50
N ALA A 45 -9.09 -4.68 7.44
CA ALA A 45 -9.75 -4.96 6.16
C ALA A 45 -10.86 -6.00 6.28
N ILE A 46 -10.60 -7.11 6.96
CA ILE A 46 -11.57 -8.20 7.14
C ILE A 46 -12.76 -7.71 7.95
N ASP A 47 -12.50 -7.03 9.07
CA ASP A 47 -13.56 -6.50 9.94
C ASP A 47 -14.41 -5.43 9.21
N ALA A 48 -13.77 -4.58 8.39
CA ALA A 48 -14.46 -3.56 7.60
C ALA A 48 -15.31 -4.15 6.47
N ALA A 49 -14.75 -5.09 5.69
CA ALA A 49 -15.46 -5.75 4.58
C ALA A 49 -16.67 -6.55 5.08
N ARG A 50 -16.55 -7.24 6.22
CA ARG A 50 -17.66 -7.95 6.89
C ARG A 50 -18.75 -7.02 7.43
N ALA A 51 -18.41 -5.76 7.65
CA ALA A 51 -19.35 -4.71 8.04
C ALA A 51 -19.87 -3.91 6.83
N ASP A 52 -19.70 -4.44 5.61
CA ASP A 52 -20.14 -3.85 4.34
C ASP A 52 -19.47 -2.49 4.00
N HIS A 53 -18.25 -2.25 4.49
CA HIS A 53 -17.47 -1.06 4.14
C HIS A 53 -16.45 -1.36 3.05
N ASP A 54 -16.33 -0.45 2.09
CA ASP A 54 -15.25 -0.46 1.12
C ASP A 54 -13.89 -0.34 1.82
N VAL A 55 -12.87 -1.03 1.27
CA VAL A 55 -11.53 -1.11 1.85
C VAL A 55 -10.45 -0.79 0.82
N ILE A 56 -9.42 -0.06 1.23
CA ILE A 56 -8.15 0.08 0.52
C ILE A 56 -7.06 -0.60 1.34
N MET A 57 -6.36 -1.56 0.74
CA MET A 57 -5.29 -2.30 1.40
C MET A 57 -3.96 -1.54 1.34
N SER A 58 -3.37 -1.22 2.49
CA SER A 58 -2.00 -0.70 2.55
C SER A 58 -1.21 -1.26 3.74
N PRO A 59 -1.19 -2.60 3.95
CA PRO A 59 -0.56 -3.20 5.13
C PRO A 59 0.95 -2.93 5.19
N THR A 60 1.45 -2.61 6.38
CA THR A 60 2.90 -2.36 6.64
C THR A 60 3.81 -3.48 6.16
N GLU A 61 3.31 -4.71 6.21
CA GLU A 61 4.00 -5.94 5.79
C GLU A 61 4.39 -5.97 4.30
N PHE A 62 3.72 -5.16 3.46
CA PHE A 62 3.86 -5.20 2.00
C PHE A 62 3.97 -3.83 1.34
N ALA A 63 3.45 -2.78 1.98
CA ALA A 63 3.13 -1.52 1.31
C ALA A 63 3.76 -0.26 1.93
N TYR A 64 4.64 -0.38 2.91
CA TYR A 64 5.30 0.78 3.54
C TYR A 64 6.69 1.01 2.95
N PHE A 65 6.77 1.89 1.95
CA PHE A 65 8.00 2.14 1.20
C PHE A 65 9.00 3.03 1.96
N ASP A 66 8.67 3.51 3.15
CA ASP A 66 9.63 4.10 4.08
C ASP A 66 10.53 3.07 4.79
N TYR A 67 10.19 1.77 4.69
CA TYR A 67 10.99 0.69 5.25
C TYR A 67 12.23 0.40 4.41
N ARG A 68 13.34 0.02 5.06
CA ARG A 68 14.60 -0.30 4.39
C ARG A 68 14.45 -1.49 3.42
N GLN A 69 15.20 -1.44 2.33
CA GLN A 69 15.11 -2.39 1.21
C GLN A 69 16.22 -3.44 1.20
N GLY A 70 17.24 -3.27 2.02
CA GLY A 70 18.44 -4.11 2.06
C GLY A 70 19.11 -4.14 3.43
N ASP A 71 20.38 -4.51 3.42
CA ASP A 71 21.24 -4.50 4.60
C ASP A 71 21.31 -3.07 5.19
N ALA A 72 21.04 -2.94 6.48
CA ALA A 72 21.06 -1.66 7.18
C ALA A 72 22.43 -0.95 7.08
N ALA A 73 23.52 -1.70 6.93
CA ALA A 73 24.86 -1.11 6.75
C ALA A 73 25.07 -0.46 5.38
N LYS A 74 24.24 -0.81 4.37
CA LYS A 74 24.34 -0.31 2.99
C LYS A 74 23.20 0.63 2.60
N GLU A 75 22.15 0.71 3.41
CA GLU A 75 21.00 1.59 3.14
C GLU A 75 21.19 2.98 3.77
N PRO A 76 20.54 4.01 3.21
CA PRO A 76 20.42 5.31 3.89
C PRO A 76 19.79 5.17 5.28
N VAL A 77 20.05 6.15 6.15
CA VAL A 77 19.35 6.25 7.45
C VAL A 77 17.83 6.28 7.20
N GLY A 78 17.12 5.40 7.88
CA GLY A 78 15.68 5.23 7.70
C GLY A 78 15.07 4.37 8.80
N GLN A 79 13.84 3.91 8.57
CA GLN A 79 13.14 3.02 9.49
C GLN A 79 13.90 1.69 9.68
N PRO A 80 13.82 1.06 10.87
CA PRO A 80 14.51 -0.20 11.14
C PRO A 80 13.88 -1.41 10.43
N TRP A 81 12.63 -1.27 9.98
CA TRP A 81 11.83 -2.33 9.38
C TRP A 81 12.26 -2.65 7.94
N TYR A 82 12.19 -3.93 7.57
CA TYR A 82 12.71 -4.45 6.30
C TYR A 82 11.59 -4.87 5.36
N LEU A 83 11.57 -4.28 4.17
CA LEU A 83 10.60 -4.59 3.11
C LEU A 83 11.32 -4.69 1.75
N PRO A 84 11.87 -5.87 1.41
CA PRO A 84 12.54 -6.08 0.14
C PRO A 84 11.56 -6.14 -1.04
N LEU A 85 12.07 -5.97 -2.25
CA LEU A 85 11.29 -5.98 -3.49
C LEU A 85 10.45 -7.25 -3.66
N GLU A 86 11.01 -8.43 -3.37
CA GLU A 86 10.28 -9.71 -3.45
C GLU A 86 9.08 -9.76 -2.50
N LYS A 87 9.24 -9.22 -1.29
CA LYS A 87 8.16 -9.16 -0.31
C LYS A 87 7.04 -8.25 -0.82
N VAL A 88 7.36 -7.10 -1.41
CA VAL A 88 6.34 -6.26 -2.07
C VAL A 88 5.61 -7.05 -3.16
N TYR A 89 6.33 -7.67 -4.10
CA TYR A 89 5.74 -8.45 -5.20
C TYR A 89 4.89 -9.66 -4.77
N SER A 90 5.05 -10.10 -3.52
CA SER A 90 4.23 -11.14 -2.92
C SER A 90 2.89 -10.63 -2.35
N PHE A 91 2.62 -9.33 -2.49
CA PHE A 91 1.38 -8.73 -2.01
C PHE A 91 0.18 -9.25 -2.80
N ASP A 92 -0.83 -9.66 -2.04
CA ASP A 92 -2.17 -9.98 -2.53
C ASP A 92 -3.15 -9.07 -1.77
N PRO A 93 -3.84 -8.14 -2.45
CA PRO A 93 -4.79 -7.26 -1.81
C PRO A 93 -6.07 -7.98 -1.38
N LEU A 94 -6.28 -9.26 -1.71
CA LEU A 94 -7.47 -10.01 -1.32
C LEU A 94 -7.14 -10.98 -0.16
N PRO A 95 -7.50 -10.65 1.10
CA PRO A 95 -7.38 -11.59 2.20
C PRO A 95 -8.13 -12.89 1.91
N LYS A 96 -7.45 -14.04 2.12
CA LYS A 96 -8.00 -15.38 1.83
C LYS A 96 -9.16 -15.76 2.75
N GLU A 97 -9.32 -15.05 3.85
CA GLU A 97 -10.37 -15.21 4.84
C GLU A 97 -11.72 -14.61 4.41
N LEU A 98 -11.74 -13.83 3.32
CA LEU A 98 -12.95 -13.25 2.75
C LEU A 98 -13.60 -14.22 1.75
N SER A 99 -14.91 -14.35 1.85
CA SER A 99 -15.73 -14.97 0.81
C SER A 99 -15.76 -14.10 -0.45
N PRO A 100 -16.16 -14.65 -1.62
CA PRO A 100 -16.30 -13.85 -2.85
C PRO A 100 -17.22 -12.63 -2.69
N ASP A 101 -18.29 -12.76 -1.90
CA ASP A 101 -19.24 -11.67 -1.65
C ASP A 101 -18.67 -10.58 -0.73
N GLU A 102 -17.74 -10.90 0.16
CA GLU A 102 -17.05 -9.92 1.01
C GLU A 102 -15.86 -9.30 0.26
N ALA A 103 -15.18 -10.08 -0.59
CA ALA A 103 -14.01 -9.62 -1.36
C ALA A 103 -14.35 -8.45 -2.31
N LYS A 104 -15.62 -8.32 -2.73
CA LYS A 104 -16.09 -7.18 -3.56
C LYS A 104 -15.92 -5.82 -2.88
N TYR A 105 -15.82 -5.78 -1.55
CA TYR A 105 -15.59 -4.54 -0.79
C TYR A 105 -14.14 -4.08 -0.85
N ILE A 106 -13.21 -4.95 -1.28
CA ILE A 106 -11.82 -4.54 -1.48
C ILE A 106 -11.71 -3.75 -2.79
N LEU A 107 -11.45 -2.45 -2.69
CA LEU A 107 -11.29 -1.56 -3.85
C LEU A 107 -9.93 -1.74 -4.55
N GLY A 108 -8.94 -2.25 -3.83
CA GLY A 108 -7.57 -2.43 -4.31
C GLY A 108 -6.55 -2.20 -3.19
N GLY A 109 -5.33 -1.83 -3.57
CA GLY A 109 -4.26 -1.53 -2.62
C GLY A 109 -3.46 -0.27 -2.95
N GLN A 110 -2.58 0.12 -2.04
CA GLN A 110 -1.79 1.34 -2.11
C GLN A 110 -0.45 1.18 -1.39
N GLY A 111 0.63 1.64 -2.01
CA GLY A 111 1.93 1.85 -1.34
C GLY A 111 1.98 3.21 -0.64
N ASN A 112 2.36 3.22 0.64
CA ASN A 112 2.51 4.41 1.47
C ASN A 112 3.97 4.83 1.55
N VAL A 113 4.22 6.14 1.59
CA VAL A 113 5.56 6.73 1.71
C VAL A 113 5.55 7.79 2.81
N TRP A 114 5.94 7.39 4.02
CA TRP A 114 6.17 8.32 5.12
C TRP A 114 7.57 8.93 4.99
N THR A 115 7.72 10.24 5.18
CA THR A 115 8.92 10.97 4.75
C THR A 115 9.79 11.48 5.89
N GLU A 116 9.70 10.90 7.09
CA GLU A 116 10.46 11.33 8.28
C GLU A 116 11.98 11.37 8.02
N TYR A 117 12.49 10.44 7.21
CA TYR A 117 13.90 10.31 6.86
C TYR A 117 14.24 10.69 5.41
N MET A 118 13.25 11.15 4.63
CA MET A 118 13.40 11.50 3.21
C MET A 118 13.21 12.99 3.02
N LYS A 119 14.32 13.74 3.09
CA LYS A 119 14.36 15.20 2.99
C LYS A 119 14.37 15.71 1.55
N THR A 120 14.69 14.86 0.57
CA THR A 120 14.75 15.24 -0.83
C THR A 120 13.91 14.32 -1.72
N PRO A 121 13.43 14.81 -2.89
CA PRO A 121 12.74 13.96 -3.86
C PRO A 121 13.56 12.75 -4.29
N GLN A 122 14.89 12.88 -4.41
CA GLN A 122 15.77 11.77 -4.80
C GLN A 122 15.82 10.65 -3.76
N GLN A 123 15.68 11.00 -2.47
CA GLN A 123 15.56 9.99 -1.41
C GLN A 123 14.22 9.27 -1.51
N VAL A 124 13.13 9.99 -1.83
CA VAL A 124 11.82 9.39 -2.09
C VAL A 124 11.89 8.46 -3.31
N GLU A 125 12.46 8.91 -4.42
CA GLU A 125 12.66 8.08 -5.61
C GLU A 125 13.43 6.79 -5.28
N TYR A 126 14.47 6.89 -4.46
CA TYR A 126 15.31 5.74 -4.10
C TYR A 126 14.53 4.71 -3.27
N MET A 127 13.67 5.21 -2.37
CA MET A 127 12.84 4.37 -1.53
C MET A 127 11.64 3.78 -2.30
N VAL A 128 11.08 4.52 -3.25
CA VAL A 128 9.88 4.10 -4.00
C VAL A 128 10.23 3.17 -5.15
N PHE A 129 11.30 3.43 -5.90
CA PHE A 129 11.68 2.62 -7.04
C PHE A 129 12.79 1.61 -6.68
N PRO A 130 12.67 0.33 -7.08
CA PRO A 130 11.67 -0.21 -8.02
C PRO A 130 10.40 -0.82 -7.37
N ARG A 131 10.22 -0.72 -6.04
CA ARG A 131 9.07 -1.33 -5.34
C ARG A 131 7.70 -0.88 -5.86
N MET A 132 7.57 0.36 -6.31
CA MET A 132 6.35 0.85 -6.96
C MET A 132 6.01 0.09 -8.24
N LEU A 133 7.00 -0.41 -8.99
CA LEU A 133 6.76 -1.23 -10.18
C LEU A 133 6.25 -2.63 -9.80
N ALA A 134 6.72 -3.19 -8.69
CA ALA A 134 6.17 -4.44 -8.15
C ALA A 134 4.72 -4.26 -7.71
N MET A 135 4.45 -3.24 -6.88
CA MET A 135 3.10 -2.91 -6.42
C MET A 135 2.14 -2.62 -7.60
N ALA A 136 2.61 -1.95 -8.65
CA ALA A 136 1.80 -1.72 -9.85
C ALA A 136 1.41 -3.04 -10.54
N GLU A 137 2.32 -4.02 -10.58
CA GLU A 137 2.01 -5.34 -11.15
C GLU A 137 1.07 -6.14 -10.26
N ASP A 138 1.26 -6.08 -8.93
CA ASP A 138 0.39 -6.74 -7.93
C ASP A 138 -1.07 -6.26 -8.00
N LEU A 139 -1.27 -4.98 -8.32
CA LEU A 139 -2.58 -4.35 -8.37
C LEU A 139 -3.25 -4.38 -9.75
N TRP A 140 -2.51 -4.77 -10.80
CA TRP A 140 -3.01 -4.76 -12.17
C TRP A 140 -3.10 -6.15 -12.79
N SER A 141 -2.11 -7.00 -12.56
CA SER A 141 -2.01 -8.30 -13.22
C SER A 141 -2.81 -9.35 -12.48
N MET A 142 -3.48 -10.23 -13.23
CA MET A 142 -4.15 -11.39 -12.66
C MET A 142 -3.11 -12.32 -11.99
N PRO A 143 -3.42 -12.94 -10.83
CA PRO A 143 -2.47 -13.77 -10.09
C PRO A 143 -1.78 -14.86 -10.90
N GLU A 144 -2.50 -15.51 -11.82
CA GLU A 144 -1.97 -16.57 -12.70
C GLU A 144 -0.89 -16.09 -13.69
N ASN A 145 -0.79 -14.78 -13.91
CA ASN A 145 0.20 -14.17 -14.79
C ASN A 145 1.40 -13.59 -14.03
N LYS A 146 1.41 -13.69 -12.69
CA LYS A 146 2.50 -13.20 -11.85
C LYS A 146 3.60 -14.25 -11.72
N ASN A 147 4.84 -13.83 -11.92
CA ASN A 147 6.02 -14.66 -11.72
C ASN A 147 7.20 -13.76 -11.36
N TYR A 148 7.77 -13.93 -10.16
CA TYR A 148 8.80 -13.03 -9.66
C TYR A 148 10.08 -13.05 -10.53
N ALA A 149 10.48 -14.22 -11.03
CA ALA A 149 11.66 -14.33 -11.89
C ALA A 149 11.45 -13.60 -13.23
N ASP A 150 10.26 -13.74 -13.83
CA ASP A 150 9.93 -13.00 -15.06
C ASP A 150 9.80 -11.50 -14.79
N PHE A 151 9.17 -11.10 -13.69
CA PHE A 151 9.12 -9.71 -13.24
C PHE A 151 10.52 -9.11 -13.11
N ARG A 152 11.46 -9.81 -12.47
CA ARG A 152 12.85 -9.37 -12.34
C ARG A 152 13.52 -9.15 -13.70
N ARG A 153 13.33 -10.08 -14.63
CA ARG A 153 13.83 -9.96 -16.01
C ARG A 153 13.21 -8.74 -16.74
N ARG A 154 11.91 -8.49 -16.57
CA ARG A 154 11.24 -7.31 -17.15
C ARG A 154 11.66 -6.01 -16.47
N LEU A 155 11.92 -6.05 -15.17
CA LEU A 155 12.40 -4.92 -14.38
C LEU A 155 13.80 -4.46 -14.84
N ASP A 156 14.69 -5.38 -15.17
CA ASP A 156 16.01 -5.03 -15.72
C ASP A 156 15.90 -4.18 -16.99
N ALA A 157 14.89 -4.45 -17.82
CA ALA A 157 14.60 -3.64 -19.00
C ALA A 157 13.95 -2.27 -18.68
N GLN A 158 13.43 -2.06 -17.47
CA GLN A 158 12.92 -0.76 -17.02
C GLN A 158 14.03 0.18 -16.55
N PHE A 159 15.16 -0.33 -16.06
CA PHE A 159 16.24 0.51 -15.55
C PHE A 159 16.78 1.53 -16.56
N PRO A 160 17.03 1.18 -17.84
CA PRO A 160 17.41 2.17 -18.86
C PRO A 160 16.35 3.26 -19.08
N ARG A 161 15.06 2.95 -18.89
CA ARG A 161 13.98 3.93 -18.98
C ARG A 161 14.00 4.87 -17.78
N LEU A 162 14.18 4.34 -16.56
CA LEU A 162 14.31 5.15 -15.35
C LEU A 162 15.55 6.04 -15.40
N ASP A 163 16.68 5.51 -15.90
CA ASP A 163 17.92 6.27 -16.14
C ASP A 163 17.68 7.46 -17.10
N LYS A 164 17.00 7.23 -18.23
CA LYS A 164 16.65 8.30 -19.19
C LYS A 164 15.74 9.38 -18.59
N GLN A 165 14.94 9.02 -17.59
CA GLN A 165 14.07 9.96 -16.87
C GLN A 165 14.80 10.65 -15.69
N GLY A 166 16.04 10.26 -15.40
CA GLY A 166 16.81 10.80 -14.29
C GLY A 166 16.35 10.35 -12.90
N ILE A 167 15.49 9.33 -12.82
CA ILE A 167 14.93 8.83 -11.55
C ILE A 167 16.03 8.17 -10.73
N LYS A 168 16.17 8.55 -9.46
CA LYS A 168 17.11 7.91 -8.53
C LYS A 168 16.47 6.68 -7.92
N TYR A 169 16.59 5.52 -8.55
CA TYR A 169 16.07 4.26 -8.03
C TYR A 169 17.14 3.46 -7.29
N ARG A 170 16.72 2.54 -6.40
CA ARG A 170 17.63 1.56 -5.80
C ARG A 170 17.97 0.47 -6.80
N ARG A 171 19.27 0.22 -7.04
CA ARG A 171 19.72 -0.96 -7.79
C ARG A 171 19.72 -2.16 -6.86
N SER A 172 18.99 -3.21 -7.23
CA SER A 172 19.08 -4.50 -6.54
C SER A 172 20.46 -5.10 -6.77
N GLU A 173 21.16 -5.45 -5.70
CA GLU A 173 22.29 -6.39 -5.74
C GLU A 173 21.81 -7.78 -6.19
#